data_AF-A0A1W0CD12-F1
#
_entry.id   AF-A0A1W0CD12-F1
#
_cell.length_a   1.000
_cell.length_b   1.000
_cell.length_c   1.000
_cell.angle_alpha   90.00
_cell.angle_beta   90.00
_cell.angle_gamma   90.00
#
_symmetry.space_group_name_H-M   'P 1'
#
loop_
_entity.id
_entity.type
_entity.pdbx_description
1 polymer ?
#
loop_
_entity_poly.entity_id
_entity_poly.type
_entity_poly.pdbx_seq_one_letter_code
_entity_poly.pdbx_strand_id
1 'polypeptide(L)'
;MSDIRLKTNIHRIDNALGKVKQLGGYTYNRLDMDCRQTGLIAQEVLGVLPEAVIETADDDKTLSVAYGNMAGLFVEAIKELSAQIDFLSHRVIELEGRKP
;
A
#
# COMPACT_ATOMS: atom_id res chain seq x y z
N MET A 1 9.68 3.46 -16.09
CA MET A 1 9.33 2.67 -17.30
C MET A 1 8.63 1.40 -16.84
N SER A 2 7.52 0.98 -17.48
CA SER A 2 6.65 -0.11 -16.99
C SER A 2 6.48 -1.29 -17.97
N ASP A 3 7.18 -1.30 -19.10
CA ASP A 3 7.10 -2.30 -20.17
C ASP A 3 7.43 -3.73 -19.69
N ILE A 4 6.61 -4.71 -20.09
CA ILE A 4 6.80 -6.12 -19.70
C ILE A 4 8.07 -6.73 -20.28
N ARG A 5 8.57 -6.23 -21.42
CA ARG A 5 9.80 -6.72 -22.05
C ARG A 5 11.06 -6.41 -21.24
N LEU A 6 10.94 -5.51 -20.25
CA LEU A 6 12.01 -5.13 -19.33
C LEU A 6 11.90 -5.82 -17.97
N LYS A 7 11.03 -6.84 -17.84
CA LYS A 7 10.71 -7.50 -16.56
C LYS A 7 10.84 -9.01 -16.68
N THR A 8 11.35 -9.64 -15.62
CA THR A 8 11.39 -11.09 -15.42
C THR A 8 10.97 -11.40 -13.98
N ASN A 9 10.77 -12.68 -13.63
CA ASN A 9 10.35 -13.11 -12.28
C ASN A 9 9.11 -12.35 -11.78
N ILE A 10 8.08 -12.25 -12.63
CA ILE A 10 6.89 -11.45 -12.36
C ILE A 10 5.94 -12.24 -11.47
N HIS A 11 5.75 -11.75 -10.24
CA HIS A 11 4.77 -12.27 -9.29
C HIS A 11 3.77 -11.17 -8.94
N ARG A 12 2.50 -11.54 -8.76
CA ARG A 12 1.49 -10.62 -8.23
C ARG A 12 1.77 -10.38 -6.75
N ILE A 13 1.43 -9.19 -6.26
CA ILE A 13 1.56 -8.86 -4.83
C ILE A 13 0.38 -9.50 -4.11
N ASP A 14 0.66 -10.56 -3.35
CA ASP A 14 -0.33 -11.24 -2.53
C ASP A 14 -0.54 -10.54 -1.17
N ASN A 15 -1.73 -10.74 -0.59
CA ASN A 15 -2.15 -10.17 0.69
C ASN A 15 -1.96 -8.64 0.72
N ALA A 16 -2.27 -7.98 -0.38
CA ALA A 16 -1.99 -6.57 -0.59
C ALA A 16 -2.83 -5.69 0.36
N LEU A 17 -4.10 -6.02 0.58
CA LEU A 17 -4.95 -5.32 1.52
C LEU A 17 -4.47 -5.53 2.96
N GLY A 18 -4.01 -6.74 3.30
CA GLY A 18 -3.43 -7.02 4.62
C GLY A 18 -2.14 -6.25 4.88
N LYS A 19 -1.30 -6.07 3.86
CA LYS A 19 -0.10 -5.22 3.92
C LYS A 19 -0.45 -3.74 4.10
N VAL A 20 -1.37 -3.21 3.30
CA VAL A 20 -1.80 -1.79 3.42
C VAL A 20 -2.42 -1.51 4.78
N LYS A 21 -3.18 -2.47 5.36
CA LYS A 21 -3.76 -2.33 6.70
C LYS A 21 -2.74 -2.23 7.84
N GLN A 22 -1.48 -2.61 7.61
CA GLN A 22 -0.40 -2.45 8.59
C GLN A 22 0.27 -1.08 8.53
N LEU A 23 0.00 -0.29 7.48
CA LEU A 23 0.58 1.03 7.28
C LEU A 23 -0.30 2.10 7.91
N GLY A 24 0.34 3.07 8.57
CA GLY A 24 -0.32 4.28 9.04
C GLY A 24 -0.19 5.44 8.04
N GLY A 25 -1.29 6.17 7.85
CA GLY A 25 -1.27 7.48 7.20
C GLY A 25 -1.13 8.56 8.26
N TYR A 26 -0.06 9.36 8.18
CA TYR A 26 0.28 10.34 9.21
C TYR A 26 0.32 11.75 8.65
N THR A 27 0.02 12.72 9.51
CA THR A 27 0.46 14.10 9.32
C THR A 27 1.54 14.40 10.34
N TYR A 28 2.58 15.12 9.92
CA TYR A 28 3.75 15.39 10.76
C TYR A 28 4.43 16.68 10.36
N ASN A 29 5.28 17.21 11.24
CA ASN A 29 6.23 18.27 10.92
C ASN A 29 7.61 17.64 10.83
N ARG A 30 8.39 18.03 9.82
CA ARG A 30 9.80 17.64 9.78
C ARG A 30 10.62 18.57 10.64
N LEU A 31 11.75 18.08 11.16
CA LEU A 31 12.67 18.88 11.98
C LEU A 31 13.35 20.00 11.18
N ASP A 32 13.40 19.87 9.85
CA ASP A 32 14.07 20.80 8.92
C ASP A 32 13.10 21.64 8.08
N MET A 33 11.78 21.53 8.30
CA MET A 33 10.77 22.27 7.56
C MET A 33 9.71 22.87 8.47
N ASP A 34 9.36 24.14 8.24
CA ASP A 34 8.30 24.84 8.97
C ASP A 34 6.92 24.70 8.31
N CYS A 35 6.59 23.49 7.86
CA CYS A 35 5.29 23.21 7.28
C CYS A 35 4.80 21.79 7.64
N ARG A 36 3.49 21.67 7.88
CA ARG A 36 2.87 20.37 8.12
C ARG A 36 2.80 19.56 6.83
N GLN A 37 3.23 18.32 6.89
CA GLN A 37 3.22 17.37 5.79
C GLN A 37 2.33 16.18 6.10
N THR A 38 2.10 15.34 5.08
CA THR A 38 1.39 14.07 5.19
C THR A 38 2.18 12.97 4.49
N GLY A 39 2.13 11.75 5.00
CA GLY A 39 2.82 10.63 4.39
C GLY A 39 2.82 9.37 5.26
N LEU A 40 3.75 8.48 4.93
CA LEU A 40 3.97 7.20 5.61
C LEU A 40 5.29 7.24 6.39
N ILE A 41 5.44 6.31 7.33
CA ILE A 41 6.72 6.03 8.00
C ILE A 41 7.48 4.99 7.16
N ALA A 42 8.69 5.32 6.73
CA ALA A 42 9.47 4.46 5.83
C ALA A 42 9.78 3.07 6.45
N GLN A 43 9.93 3.00 7.77
CA GLN A 43 10.17 1.77 8.52
C GLN A 43 8.95 0.83 8.48
N GLU A 44 7.72 1.36 8.52
CA GLU A 44 6.50 0.55 8.35
C GLU A 44 6.42 0.00 6.92
N VAL A 45 6.71 0.86 5.93
CA VAL A 45 6.75 0.45 4.51
C VAL A 45 7.79 -0.63 4.28
N LEU A 46 8.99 -0.50 4.87
CA LEU A 46 10.05 -1.50 4.77
C LEU A 46 9.59 -2.88 5.25
N GLY A 47 8.75 -2.93 6.29
CA GLY A 47 8.21 -4.18 6.83
C GLY A 47 7.23 -4.91 5.92
N VAL A 48 6.59 -4.21 4.96
CA VAL A 48 5.51 -4.80 4.14
C VAL A 48 5.75 -4.76 2.63
N LEU A 49 6.55 -3.81 2.15
CA LEU A 49 6.91 -3.60 0.75
C LEU A 49 8.32 -2.99 0.65
N PRO A 50 9.37 -3.77 0.94
CA PRO A 50 10.76 -3.28 0.95
C PRO A 50 11.19 -2.68 -0.39
N GLU A 51 10.61 -3.12 -1.51
CA GLU A 51 10.90 -2.63 -2.87
C GLU A 51 10.48 -1.18 -3.10
N ALA A 52 9.70 -0.60 -2.18
CA ALA A 52 9.31 0.81 -2.19
C ALA A 52 10.13 1.67 -1.22
N VAL A 53 11.17 1.13 -0.58
CA VAL A 53 12.05 1.88 0.33
C VAL A 53 13.44 2.00 -0.28
N ILE A 54 14.01 3.20 -0.17
CA ILE A 54 15.36 3.52 -0.64
C ILE A 54 16.16 4.01 0.57
N GLU A 55 17.37 3.48 0.74
CA GLU A 55 18.37 4.05 1.64
C GLU A 55 19.04 5.25 0.95
N THR A 56 19.06 6.41 1.61
CA THR A 56 19.78 7.58 1.12
C THR A 56 21.28 7.44 1.35
N ALA A 57 22.06 8.25 0.63
CA ALA A 57 23.53 8.23 0.68
C ALA A 57 24.11 9.12 1.80
N ASP A 58 23.29 9.55 2.75
CA ASP A 58 23.74 10.24 3.96
C ASP A 58 24.38 9.26 4.95
N ASP A 59 25.14 9.77 5.91
CA ASP A 59 25.88 8.96 6.88
C ASP A 59 24.96 8.08 7.74
N ASP A 60 23.75 8.57 8.01
CA ASP A 60 22.73 7.89 8.81
C ASP A 60 21.90 6.86 8.01
N LYS A 61 22.11 6.76 6.70
CA LYS A 61 21.35 5.90 5.78
C LYS A 61 19.83 6.06 5.95
N THR A 62 19.38 7.30 5.91
CA THR A 62 17.97 7.63 6.10
C THR A 62 17.09 6.86 5.11
N LEU A 63 15.96 6.34 5.58
CA LEU A 63 15.01 5.62 4.73
C LEU A 63 14.03 6.60 4.08
N SER A 64 13.84 6.45 2.77
CA SER A 64 12.89 7.23 1.97
C SER A 64 11.91 6.31 1.25
N VAL A 65 10.65 6.74 1.15
CA VAL A 65 9.61 5.98 0.44
C VAL A 65 9.57 6.43 -1.02
N ALA A 66 9.80 5.49 -1.93
CA ALA A 66 9.56 5.64 -3.36
C ALA A 66 8.04 5.49 -3.64
N TYR A 67 7.27 6.55 -3.40
CA TYR A 67 5.80 6.53 -3.52
C TYR A 67 5.30 5.99 -4.87
N GLY A 68 6.02 6.23 -5.97
CA GLY A 68 5.69 5.66 -7.29
C GLY A 68 5.69 4.12 -7.31
N ASN A 69 6.53 3.48 -6.49
CA ASN A 69 6.63 2.03 -6.39
C ASN A 69 5.48 1.42 -5.55
N MET A 70 4.77 2.22 -4.76
CA MET A 70 3.61 1.78 -3.99
C MET A 70 2.38 1.47 -4.88
N ALA A 71 2.36 1.97 -6.12
CA ALA A 71 1.20 1.85 -7.01
C ALA A 71 0.76 0.38 -7.23
N GLY A 72 1.71 -0.55 -7.36
CA GLY A 72 1.40 -1.97 -7.50
C GLY A 72 0.67 -2.55 -6.29
N LEU A 73 1.12 -2.19 -5.08
CA LEU A 73 0.49 -2.63 -3.83
C LEU A 73 -0.93 -2.07 -3.71
N PHE A 74 -1.13 -0.80 -4.02
CA PHE A 74 -2.45 -0.17 -3.95
C PHE A 74 -3.43 -0.79 -4.95
N VAL A 75 -3.00 -1.08 -6.17
CA VAL A 75 -3.85 -1.73 -7.18
C VAL A 75 -4.37 -3.08 -6.69
N GLU A 76 -3.50 -3.94 -6.14
CA GLU A 76 -3.93 -5.25 -5.65
C GLU A 76 -4.75 -5.13 -4.35
N ALA A 77 -4.43 -4.18 -3.46
CA ALA A 77 -5.23 -3.92 -2.26
C ALA A 77 -6.67 -3.47 -2.57
N ILE A 78 -6.85 -2.62 -3.59
CA ILE A 78 -8.16 -2.17 -4.06
C ILE A 78 -8.95 -3.34 -4.67
N LYS A 79 -8.30 -4.22 -5.44
CA LYS A 79 -8.95 -5.43 -5.99
C LYS A 79 -9.40 -6.38 -4.89
N GLU A 80 -8.53 -6.64 -3.91
CA GLU A 80 -8.87 -7.47 -2.75
C GLU A 80 -10.02 -6.86 -1.93
N LEU A 81 -10.03 -5.54 -1.74
CA LEU A 81 -11.12 -4.83 -1.08
C LEU A 81 -12.42 -4.91 -1.87
N SER A 82 -12.38 -4.69 -3.19
CA SER A 82 -13.55 -4.81 -4.07
C SER A 82 -14.18 -6.20 -4.00
N ALA A 83 -13.35 -7.25 -4.03
CA ALA A 83 -13.83 -8.62 -3.92
C ALA A 83 -14.54 -8.89 -2.57
N GLN A 84 -14.07 -8.28 -1.47
CA GLN A 84 -14.76 -8.36 -0.17
C GLN A 84 -16.09 -7.62 -0.20
N ILE A 85 -16.16 -6.44 -0.84
CA ILE A 85 -17.40 -5.68 -1.00
C ILE A 85 -18.43 -6.48 -1.81
N ASP A 86 -18.02 -7.07 -2.94
CA ASP A 86 -18.90 -7.87 -3.79
C ASP A 86 -19.45 -9.07 -3.02
N PHE A 87 -18.57 -9.80 -2.32
CA PHE A 87 -18.95 -10.94 -1.48
C PHE A 87 -19.96 -10.54 -0.39
N LEU A 88 -19.69 -9.46 0.33
CA LEU A 88 -20.59 -8.98 1.38
C LEU A 88 -21.93 -8.49 0.81
N SER A 89 -21.91 -7.81 -0.34
CA SER A 89 -23.12 -7.31 -1.01
C SER A 89 -24.03 -8.47 -1.44
N HIS A 90 -23.48 -9.53 -2.01
CA HIS A 90 -24.24 -10.74 -2.34
C HIS A 90 -24.87 -11.39 -1.10
N ARG A 91 -24.13 -11.47 0.00
CA ARG A 91 -24.65 -12.01 1.26
C ARG A 91 -25.80 -11.17 1.83
N VAL A 92 -25.71 -9.85 1.76
CA VAL A 92 -26.78 -8.95 2.20
C VAL A 92 -28.04 -9.18 1.37
N ILE A 93 -27.93 -9.23 0.04
CA ILE A 93 -29.07 -9.48 -0.86
C ILE A 93 -29.76 -10.81 -0.52
N GLU A 94 -28.98 -11.87 -0.30
CA GLU A 94 -29.52 -13.18 0.08
C GLU A 94 -30.26 -13.14 1.42
N LEU A 95 -29.71 -12.44 2.42
CA LEU A 95 -30.32 -12.33 3.74
C LEU A 95 -31.58 -11.46 3.73
N GLU A 96 -31.60 -10.38 2.96
CA GLU A 96 -32.76 -9.50 2.84
C GLU A 96 -33.90 -10.15 2.05
N GLY A 97 -33.59 -10.94 1.01
CA GLY A 97 -34.57 -11.72 0.26
C GLY A 97 -35.18 -12.89 1.04
N ARG A 98 -34.62 -13.22 2.21
CA ARG A 98 -35.14 -14.25 3.13
C ARG A 98 -36.04 -13.68 4.23
N LYS A 99 -36.34 -12.37 4.23
CA LYS A 99 -37.31 -11.81 5.20
C LYS A 99 -38.70 -12.42 4.92
N PRO A 100 -39.39 -12.93 5.95
CA PRO A 100 -40.69 -13.60 5.81
C PRO A 100 -41.79 -12.64 5.36
#